data_AF-A0A2A6MHB1-F1
#
_entry.id   AF-A0A2A6MHB1-F1
#
_cell.length_a   1.000
_cell.length_b   1.000
_cell.length_c   1.000
_cell.angle_alpha   90.00
_cell.angle_beta   90.00
_cell.angle_gamma   90.00
#
_symmetry.space_group_name_H-M   'P 1'
#
loop_
_entity.id
_entity.type
_entity.pdbx_description
1 polymer ?
#
loop_
_entity_poly.entity_id
_entity_poly.type
_entity_poly.pdbx_seq_one_letter_code
_entity_poly.pdbx_strand_id
1 'polypeptide(L)'
;MTMTIVSKEGIGTANAVIRLKHTPQDAKVFCVEYLRDDSLRCIGDVIATTKLADRVTGNCVERTWTDMHGSSYSFHGSARQSPEMIKKGLLSETDYLIRRDGDEAFLPNLSLASYAERLEIFQSLCPGIAK
;
A
#
# COMPACT_ATOMS: atom_id res chain seq x y z
N MET A 1 0.76 -6.58 5.17
CA MET A 1 1.90 -7.30 5.80
C MET A 1 2.88 -6.26 6.29
N THR A 2 3.59 -6.46 7.40
CA THR A 2 4.53 -5.44 7.89
C THR A 2 5.90 -5.58 7.23
N MET A 3 6.56 -4.45 6.95
CA MET A 3 7.95 -4.41 6.48
C MET A 3 8.68 -3.26 7.15
N THR A 4 9.98 -3.45 7.39
CA THR A 4 10.84 -2.41 7.96
C THR A 4 11.32 -1.45 6.87
N ILE A 5 11.15 -0.14 7.09
CA ILE A 5 11.73 0.91 6.22
C ILE A 5 13.24 1.00 6.46
N VAL A 6 14.02 0.88 5.38
CA VAL A 6 15.48 0.96 5.39
C VAL A 6 15.96 2.36 5.02
N SER A 7 15.38 2.96 3.98
CA SER A 7 15.71 4.32 3.56
C SER A 7 14.57 4.96 2.78
N LYS A 8 14.64 6.29 2.63
CA LYS A 8 13.72 7.09 1.83
C LYS A 8 14.53 8.03 0.95
N GLU A 9 14.19 8.11 -0.33
CA GLU A 9 14.89 8.92 -1.33
C GLU A 9 13.84 9.58 -2.24
N GLY A 10 14.07 10.84 -2.65
CA GLY A 10 13.21 11.52 -3.63
C GLY A 10 11.74 11.70 -3.22
N ILE A 11 11.40 11.60 -1.94
CA ILE A 11 10.02 11.72 -1.43
C ILE A 11 9.38 13.04 -1.90
N GLY A 12 8.14 12.97 -2.40
CA GLY A 12 7.42 14.10 -2.96
C GLY A 12 7.82 14.48 -4.39
N THR A 13 8.68 13.71 -5.05
CA THR A 13 9.13 13.97 -6.42
C THR A 13 8.64 12.91 -7.41
N ALA A 14 9.00 13.05 -8.69
CA ALA A 14 8.71 12.04 -9.72
C ALA A 14 9.47 10.71 -9.52
N ASN A 15 10.49 10.68 -8.66
CA ASN A 15 11.36 9.53 -8.42
C ASN A 15 11.38 9.14 -6.94
N ALA A 16 10.23 9.18 -6.27
CA ALA A 16 10.12 8.82 -4.87
C ALA A 16 10.37 7.31 -4.69
N VAL A 17 11.22 6.95 -3.74
CA VAL A 17 11.54 5.56 -3.41
C VAL A 17 11.61 5.40 -1.90
N ILE A 18 10.94 4.36 -1.39
CA ILE A 18 11.13 3.88 -0.01
C ILE A 18 11.68 2.47 -0.12
N ARG A 19 12.87 2.24 0.43
CA ARG A 19 13.47 0.91 0.52
C ARG A 19 12.96 0.18 1.74
N LEU A 20 12.64 -1.09 1.57
CA LEU A 20 12.00 -1.94 2.56
C LEU A 20 12.83 -3.21 2.78
N LYS A 21 12.69 -3.79 3.96
CA LYS A 21 13.23 -5.11 4.28
C LYS A 21 12.19 -5.91 5.03
N HIS A 22 11.93 -7.13 4.58
CA HIS A 22 11.15 -8.10 5.33
C HIS A 22 12.07 -8.78 6.35
N THR A 23 11.95 -8.39 7.62
CA THR A 23 12.81 -8.89 8.70
C THR A 23 12.16 -10.07 9.43
N PRO A 24 12.94 -10.92 10.14
CA PRO A 24 12.35 -11.97 10.99
C PRO A 24 11.35 -11.44 12.02
N GLN A 25 11.54 -10.20 12.50
CA GLN A 25 10.60 -9.57 13.42
C GLN A 25 9.27 -9.24 12.73
N ASP A 26 9.31 -8.75 11.49
CA ASP A 26 8.11 -8.50 10.69
C ASP A 26 7.33 -9.80 10.44
N ALA A 27 8.05 -10.88 10.07
CA ALA A 27 7.46 -12.20 9.88
C ALA A 27 6.88 -12.79 11.17
N LYS A 28 7.51 -12.55 12.33
CA LYS A 28 6.99 -12.95 13.64
C LYS A 28 5.64 -12.30 13.93
N VAL A 29 5.47 -11.01 13.65
CA VAL A 29 4.18 -10.32 13.81
C VAL A 29 3.09 -11.04 13.02
N PHE A 30 3.35 -11.34 11.74
CA PHE A 30 2.39 -12.07 10.90
C PHE A 30 2.06 -13.47 11.47
N CYS A 31 3.11 -14.23 11.82
CA CYS A 31 2.99 -15.57 12.39
C CYS A 31 2.13 -15.61 13.67
N VAL A 32 2.34 -14.67 14.59
CA VAL A 32 1.59 -14.62 15.86
C VAL A 32 0.17 -14.09 15.68
N GLU A 33 -0.01 -13.03 14.90
CA GLU A 33 -1.30 -12.34 14.81
C GLU A 33 -2.29 -13.05 13.88
N TYR A 34 -1.80 -13.61 12.78
CA TYR A 34 -2.65 -14.22 11.75
C TYR A 34 -2.64 -15.74 11.78
N LEU A 35 -1.47 -16.35 11.95
CA LEU A 35 -1.33 -17.81 11.94
C LEU A 35 -1.43 -18.45 13.32
N ARG A 36 -1.37 -17.65 14.39
CA ARG A 36 -1.35 -18.10 15.80
C ARG A 36 -0.22 -19.11 16.07
N ASP A 37 0.92 -18.93 15.42
CA ASP A 37 2.12 -19.78 15.55
C ASP A 37 3.35 -18.90 15.87
N ASP A 38 3.95 -19.03 17.06
CA ASP A 38 5.17 -18.28 17.45
C ASP A 38 6.46 -19.10 17.23
N SER A 39 6.41 -20.16 16.42
CA SER A 39 7.58 -20.99 16.16
C SER A 39 8.56 -20.31 15.20
N LEU A 40 9.85 -20.58 15.42
CA LEU A 40 10.91 -20.17 14.49
C LEU A 40 10.71 -20.76 13.09
N ARG A 41 10.03 -21.91 12.98
CA ARG A 41 9.66 -22.52 11.71
C ARG A 41 8.72 -21.62 10.92
N CYS A 42 7.64 -21.14 11.54
CA CYS A 42 6.72 -20.20 10.88
C CYS A 42 7.46 -18.97 10.38
N ILE A 43 8.31 -18.37 11.21
CA ILE A 43 9.09 -17.17 10.85
C ILE A 43 9.99 -17.45 9.64
N GLY A 44 10.73 -18.57 9.67
CA GLY A 44 11.59 -19.00 8.57
C GLY A 44 10.81 -19.23 7.27
N ASP A 45 9.68 -19.93 7.35
CA ASP A 45 8.83 -20.24 6.21
C ASP A 45 8.23 -18.97 5.59
N VAL A 46 7.71 -18.06 6.42
CA VAL A 46 7.16 -16.78 5.95
C VAL A 46 8.23 -15.94 5.25
N ILE A 47 9.43 -15.81 5.82
CA ILE A 47 10.55 -15.10 5.20
C ILE A 47 10.96 -15.74 3.86
N ALA A 48 11.03 -17.07 3.81
CA ALA A 48 11.50 -17.79 2.63
C ALA A 48 10.48 -17.80 1.48
N THR A 49 9.19 -17.89 1.80
CA THR A 49 8.12 -18.08 0.81
C THR A 49 7.50 -16.76 0.35
N THR A 50 7.53 -15.74 1.20
CA THR A 50 6.90 -14.46 0.92
C THR A 50 7.83 -13.56 0.11
N LYS A 51 7.57 -13.51 -1.20
CA LYS A 51 8.34 -12.68 -2.13
C LYS A 51 7.76 -11.27 -2.18
N LEU A 52 8.45 -10.32 -1.54
CA LEU A 52 8.17 -8.89 -1.59
C LEU A 52 9.34 -8.17 -2.23
N ALA A 53 9.04 -7.12 -2.99
CA ALA A 53 10.05 -6.20 -3.49
C ALA A 53 10.77 -5.49 -2.33
N ASP A 54 12.03 -5.14 -2.56
CA ASP A 54 12.87 -4.39 -1.60
C ASP A 54 12.54 -2.88 -1.57
N ARG A 55 11.50 -2.46 -2.27
CA ARG A 55 11.12 -1.06 -2.42
C ARG A 55 9.66 -0.89 -2.82
N VAL A 56 9.17 0.30 -2.52
CA VAL A 56 8.00 0.91 -3.18
C VAL A 56 8.47 2.18 -3.88
N THR A 57 7.85 2.49 -5.01
CA THR A 57 8.25 3.63 -5.87
C THR A 57 7.05 4.48 -6.21
N GLY A 58 7.24 5.80 -6.34
CA GLY A 58 6.17 6.73 -6.66
C GLY A 58 6.63 7.83 -7.61
N ASN A 59 5.72 8.24 -8.48
CA ASN A 59 5.83 9.45 -9.28
C ASN A 59 4.76 10.43 -8.81
N CYS A 60 5.15 11.42 -7.99
CA CYS A 60 4.20 12.36 -7.40
C CYS A 60 3.66 13.40 -8.39
N VAL A 61 4.32 13.58 -9.54
CA VAL A 61 3.83 14.43 -10.63
C VAL A 61 2.67 13.76 -11.35
N GLU A 62 2.84 12.48 -11.69
CA GLU A 62 1.82 11.66 -12.34
C GLU A 62 0.79 11.09 -11.35
N ARG A 63 1.08 11.19 -10.05
CA ARG A 63 0.28 10.64 -8.94
C ARG A 63 0.10 9.12 -9.04
N THR A 64 1.18 8.44 -9.41
CA THR A 64 1.25 6.98 -9.55
C THR A 64 2.25 6.38 -8.57
N TRP A 65 2.06 5.10 -8.21
CA TRP A 65 3.02 4.36 -7.40
C TRP A 65 2.94 2.86 -7.65
N THR A 66 4.00 2.15 -7.24
CA THR A 66 4.09 0.69 -7.25
C THR A 66 4.37 0.21 -5.82
N ASP A 67 3.59 -0.76 -5.36
CA ASP A 67 3.70 -1.35 -4.02
C ASP A 67 4.76 -2.47 -3.93
N MET A 68 4.91 -3.02 -2.73
CA MET A 68 5.87 -4.10 -2.44
C MET A 68 5.50 -5.43 -3.13
N HIS A 69 4.28 -5.57 -3.61
CA HIS A 69 3.81 -6.72 -4.38
C HIS A 69 4.03 -6.52 -5.90
N GLY A 70 4.60 -5.40 -6.32
CA GLY A 70 4.79 -5.05 -7.73
C GLY A 70 3.52 -4.57 -8.42
N SER A 71 2.46 -4.27 -7.66
CA SER A 71 1.22 -3.75 -8.21
C SER A 71 1.29 -2.23 -8.37
N SER A 72 0.88 -1.74 -9.53
CA SER A 72 0.85 -0.30 -9.83
C SER A 72 -0.54 0.30 -9.61
N TYR A 73 -0.54 1.56 -9.19
CA TYR A 73 -1.73 2.31 -8.81
C TYR A 73 -1.63 3.77 -9.24
N SER A 74 -2.79 4.42 -9.35
CA SER A 74 -2.96 5.83 -9.64
C SER A 74 -3.97 6.50 -8.70
N PHE A 75 -3.67 7.74 -8.32
CA PHE A 75 -4.51 8.59 -7.47
C PHE A 75 -5.25 9.64 -8.33
N HIS A 76 -6.57 9.71 -8.18
CA HIS A 76 -7.44 10.53 -9.04
C HIS A 76 -8.12 11.70 -8.32
N GLY A 77 -7.96 11.82 -7.00
CA GLY A 77 -8.53 12.92 -6.22
C GLY A 77 -9.51 12.44 -5.16
N SER A 78 -10.30 13.37 -4.61
CA SER A 78 -11.26 13.07 -3.54
C SER A 78 -12.47 12.28 -4.08
N ALA A 79 -12.99 11.36 -3.25
CA ALA A 79 -14.22 10.63 -3.51
C ALA A 79 -15.45 11.53 -3.73
N ARG A 80 -15.41 12.80 -3.30
CA ARG A 80 -16.45 13.80 -3.59
C ARG A 80 -16.71 14.01 -5.09
N GLN A 81 -15.75 13.65 -5.94
CA GLN A 81 -15.89 13.67 -7.39
C GLN A 81 -16.75 12.51 -7.93
N SER A 82 -17.07 11.53 -7.08
CA SER A 82 -17.88 10.35 -7.39
C SER A 82 -18.98 10.15 -6.33
N PRO A 83 -20.02 11.01 -6.33
CA PRO A 83 -21.14 10.92 -5.37
C PRO A 83 -21.85 9.56 -5.38
N GLU A 84 -21.85 8.87 -6.52
CA GLU A 84 -22.41 7.54 -6.69
C GLU A 84 -21.69 6.47 -5.86
N MET A 85 -20.36 6.55 -5.72
CA MET A 85 -19.60 5.63 -4.87
C MET A 85 -19.88 5.89 -3.39
N ILE A 86 -20.04 7.15 -3.00
CA ILE A 86 -20.42 7.55 -1.64
C ILE A 86 -21.84 7.06 -1.31
N LYS A 87 -22.80 7.28 -2.22
CA LYS A 87 -24.19 6.84 -2.04
C LYS A 87 -24.32 5.32 -1.93
N LYS A 88 -23.44 4.57 -2.61
CA LYS A 88 -23.37 3.10 -2.52
C LYS A 88 -22.68 2.61 -1.24
N GLY A 89 -22.17 3.51 -0.39
CA GLY A 89 -21.43 3.16 0.82
C GLY A 89 -20.07 2.53 0.54
N LEU A 90 -19.53 2.72 -0.67
CA LEU A 90 -18.23 2.19 -1.05
C LEU A 90 -17.09 3.09 -0.55
N LEU A 91 -17.30 4.41 -0.54
CA LEU A 91 -16.34 5.40 -0.05
C LEU A 91 -17.04 6.41 0.86
N SER A 92 -16.29 7.01 1.77
CA SER A 92 -16.64 8.20 2.54
C SER A 92 -16.31 9.48 1.76
N GLU A 93 -16.90 10.61 2.15
CA GLU A 93 -16.51 11.94 1.63
C GLU A 93 -15.04 12.29 1.89
N THR A 94 -14.43 11.67 2.90
CA THR A 94 -13.03 11.87 3.29
C THR A 94 -12.07 10.97 2.52
N ASP A 95 -12.58 10.02 1.74
CA ASP A 95 -11.76 9.08 1.00
C ASP A 95 -11.31 9.64 -0.34
N TYR A 96 -10.48 8.86 -1.01
CA TYR A 96 -9.83 9.17 -2.27
C TYR A 96 -10.11 8.11 -3.34
N LEU A 97 -10.21 8.57 -4.58
CA LEU A 97 -10.32 7.74 -5.76
C LEU A 97 -8.94 7.18 -6.11
N ILE A 98 -8.78 5.88 -5.87
CA ILE A 98 -7.56 5.14 -6.20
C ILE A 98 -7.93 4.05 -7.21
N ARG A 99 -7.08 3.84 -8.21
CA ARG A 99 -7.25 2.79 -9.21
C ARG A 99 -5.99 1.95 -9.29
N ARG A 100 -6.15 0.64 -9.46
CA ARG A 100 -5.04 -0.25 -9.84
C ARG A 100 -4.88 -0.24 -11.36
N ASP A 101 -3.65 -0.22 -11.84
CA ASP A 101 -3.39 -0.29 -13.28
C ASP A 101 -4.01 -1.57 -13.87
N GLY A 102 -4.79 -1.41 -14.95
CA GLY A 102 -5.55 -2.48 -15.58
C GLY A 102 -7.00 -2.64 -15.09
N ASP A 103 -7.37 -2.02 -13.97
CA ASP A 103 -8.76 -2.02 -13.50
C ASP A 103 -9.56 -0.89 -14.14
N GLU A 104 -10.83 -1.15 -14.50
CA GLU A 104 -11.75 -0.10 -14.98
C GLU A 104 -12.37 0.70 -13.82
N ALA A 105 -12.55 0.07 -12.67
CA ALA A 105 -13.21 0.66 -11.51
C ALA A 105 -12.21 1.26 -10.51
N PHE A 106 -12.65 2.28 -9.77
CA PHE A 106 -11.94 2.73 -8.58
C PHE A 106 -12.11 1.73 -7.44
N LEU A 107 -11.09 1.64 -6.58
CA LEU A 107 -11.22 1.01 -5.27
C LEU A 107 -12.33 1.71 -4.47
N PRO A 108 -13.10 0.96 -3.65
CA PRO A 108 -12.74 -0.30 -3.05
C PRO A 108 -13.61 -1.44 -3.61
N ASN A 109 -13.14 -2.09 -4.66
CA ASN A 109 -13.57 -3.45 -4.98
C ASN A 109 -12.85 -4.50 -4.08
N LEU A 110 -12.16 -4.06 -3.03
CA LEU A 110 -11.33 -4.87 -2.12
C LEU A 110 -11.64 -4.52 -0.66
N SER A 111 -11.15 -5.35 0.28
CA SER A 111 -11.34 -5.10 1.71
C SER A 111 -10.81 -3.73 2.13
N LEU A 112 -11.49 -3.06 3.06
CA LEU A 112 -11.12 -1.74 3.59
C LEU A 112 -9.66 -1.68 4.09
N ALA A 113 -9.17 -2.77 4.69
CA ALA A 113 -7.78 -2.88 5.12
C ALA A 113 -6.79 -2.71 3.96
N SER A 114 -7.11 -3.25 2.78
CA SER A 114 -6.26 -3.12 1.60
C SER A 114 -6.32 -1.73 0.95
N TYR A 115 -7.40 -0.97 1.16
CA TYR A 115 -7.50 0.40 0.70
C TYR A 115 -6.61 1.33 1.54
N ALA A 116 -6.69 1.21 2.88
CA ALA A 116 -5.89 2.01 3.79
C ALA A 116 -4.38 1.78 3.60
N GLU A 117 -3.94 0.52 3.49
CA GLU A 117 -2.53 0.18 3.23
C GLU A 117 -2.00 0.84 1.95
N ARG A 118 -2.79 0.81 0.87
CA ARG A 118 -2.43 1.46 -0.41
C ARG A 118 -2.32 2.96 -0.29
N LEU A 119 -3.28 3.59 0.40
CA LEU A 119 -3.28 5.03 0.61
C LEU A 119 -2.09 5.45 1.46
N GLU A 120 -1.75 4.70 2.51
CA GLU A 120 -0.59 4.97 3.38
C GLU A 120 0.73 4.93 2.61
N ILE A 121 0.90 3.94 1.71
CA ILE A 121 2.08 3.87 0.83
C ILE A 121 2.17 5.13 -0.04
N PHE A 122 1.06 5.52 -0.69
CA PHE A 122 1.03 6.72 -1.53
C PHE A 122 1.33 7.99 -0.73
N GLN A 123 0.74 8.15 0.45
CA GLN A 123 1.00 9.31 1.33
C GLN A 123 2.45 9.36 1.81
N SER A 124 3.08 8.20 2.03
CA SER A 124 4.49 8.09 2.41
C SER A 124 5.44 8.45 1.27
N LEU A 125 5.09 8.11 0.03
CA LEU A 125 5.86 8.45 -1.18
C LEU A 125 5.65 9.90 -1.62
N CYS A 126 4.40 10.38 -1.54
CA CYS A 126 3.93 11.65 -2.08
C CYS A 126 3.20 12.48 -1.01
N PRO A 127 3.92 12.94 0.02
CA PRO A 127 3.31 13.67 1.11
C PRO A 127 2.64 14.96 0.62
N GLY A 128 1.45 15.24 1.15
CA GLY A 128 0.72 16.48 0.90
C GLY A 128 -0.30 16.45 -0.25
N ILE A 129 -0.37 15.36 -1.03
CA ILE A 129 -1.39 15.18 -2.09
C ILE A 129 -2.73 14.70 -1.50
N ALA A 130 -2.69 13.65 -0.68
CA ALA A 130 -3.85 13.08 -0.01
C ALA A 130 -3.70 13.30 1.50
N LYS A 131 -4.59 14.10 2.12
CA LYS A 131 -4.55 14.52 3.53
C LYS A 131 -5.74 14.06 4.34
#